data_AF-C6SAZ9-F1
#
_entry.id   AF-C6SAZ9-F1
#
_cell.length_a   1.000
_cell.length_b   1.000
_cell.length_c   1.000
_cell.angle_alpha   90.00
_cell.angle_beta   90.00
_cell.angle_gamma   90.00
#
_symmetry.space_group_name_H-M   'P 1'
#
loop_
_entity.id
_entity.type
_entity.pdbx_description
1 polymer ?
#
loop_
_entity_poly.entity_id
_entity_poly.type
_entity_poly.pdbx_seq_one_letter_code
_entity_poly.pdbx_strand_id
1 'polypeptide(L)'
;MCRPTTYFSIGDDILLAVEILNFPKLFLPTKVAWINPARTSSKPKGVGLAFTKHENCLKVKDQIEVELGNTIGGSRPTFTM
;
A
#
# COMPACT_ATOMS: atom_id res chain seq x y z
N MET A 1 -5.81 23.18 -19.80
CA MET A 1 -4.81 22.13 -19.48
C MET A 1 -5.26 21.42 -18.20
N CYS A 2 -6.18 20.46 -18.33
CA CYS A 2 -6.75 19.76 -17.18
C CYS A 2 -5.85 18.58 -16.83
N ARG A 3 -5.04 18.71 -15.77
CA ARG A 3 -4.33 17.57 -15.20
C ARG A 3 -5.34 16.81 -14.34
N PRO A 4 -5.65 15.52 -14.60
CA PRO A 4 -6.53 14.77 -13.71
C PRO A 4 -5.73 14.46 -12.45
N THR A 5 -5.79 15.34 -11.45
CA THR A 5 -5.44 14.96 -10.09
C THR A 5 -6.61 14.16 -9.56
N THR A 6 -6.51 12.83 -9.59
CA THR A 6 -7.41 11.97 -8.82
C THR A 6 -7.25 12.37 -7.36
N TYR A 7 -8.22 13.08 -6.82
CA TYR A 7 -8.29 13.44 -5.42
C TYR A 7 -8.85 12.22 -4.68
N PHE A 8 -7.99 11.52 -3.95
CA PHE A 8 -8.44 10.54 -2.97
C PHE A 8 -8.93 11.29 -1.74
N SER A 9 -10.01 10.81 -1.15
CA SER A 9 -10.52 11.24 0.14
C SER A 9 -10.30 10.14 1.18
N ILE A 10 -10.10 10.53 2.44
CA ILE A 10 -10.04 9.57 3.53
C ILE A 10 -11.37 8.80 3.57
N GLY A 11 -11.29 7.48 3.63
CA GLY A 11 -12.46 6.62 3.63
C GLY A 11 -12.90 6.13 2.25
N ASP A 12 -12.29 6.56 1.14
CA ASP A 12 -12.64 6.06 -0.19
C ASP A 12 -12.36 4.56 -0.32
N ASP A 13 -13.29 3.83 -0.94
CA ASP A 13 -13.11 2.42 -1.26
C ASP A 13 -12.35 2.28 -2.58
N ILE A 14 -11.22 1.57 -2.53
CA ILE A 14 -10.27 1.42 -3.63
C ILE A 14 -10.01 -0.07 -3.89
N LEU A 15 -10.17 -0.50 -5.13
CA LEU A 15 -9.74 -1.83 -5.57
C LEU A 15 -8.26 -1.77 -5.96
N LEU A 16 -7.39 -2.19 -5.04
CA LEU A 16 -5.95 -2.22 -5.24
C LEU A 16 -5.56 -3.50 -5.99
N ALA A 17 -4.88 -3.36 -7.12
CA ALA A 17 -4.21 -4.47 -7.78
C ALA A 17 -2.76 -4.53 -7.30
N VAL A 18 -2.37 -5.61 -6.62
CA VAL A 18 -1.04 -5.77 -6.03
C VAL A 18 -0.34 -7.01 -6.58
N GLU A 19 0.97 -6.91 -6.77
CA GLU A 19 1.85 -8.01 -7.14
C GLU A 19 3.05 -7.97 -6.20
N ILE A 20 3.35 -9.09 -5.55
CA ILE A 20 4.39 -9.20 -4.53
C ILE A 20 5.39 -10.26 -4.99
N LEU A 21 6.65 -9.87 -5.19
CA LEU A 21 7.73 -10.78 -5.59
C LEU A 21 7.31 -11.68 -6.77
N ASN A 22 7.25 -13.00 -6.55
CA ASN A 22 6.89 -14.00 -7.55
C ASN A 22 5.47 -14.55 -7.34
N PHE A 23 4.66 -13.90 -6.50
CA PHE A 23 3.28 -14.30 -6.25
C PHE A 23 2.33 -13.75 -7.33
N PRO A 24 1.24 -14.47 -7.63
CA PRO A 24 0.27 -14.01 -8.62
C PRO A 24 -0.35 -12.67 -8.20
N LYS A 25 -0.72 -11.87 -9.20
CA LYS A 25 -1.40 -10.59 -9.00
C LYS A 25 -2.75 -10.80 -8.28
N LEU A 26 -2.99 -10.03 -7.23
CA LEU A 26 -4.20 -10.07 -6.42
C LEU A 26 -4.94 -8.73 -6.48
N PHE A 27 -6.28 -8.81 -6.40
CA PHE A 27 -7.14 -7.64 -6.26
C PHE A 27 -7.67 -7.57 -4.83
N LEU A 28 -7.47 -6.42 -4.21
CA LEU A 28 -7.75 -6.16 -2.80
C LEU A 28 -8.76 -5.03 -2.66
N PRO A 29 -9.95 -5.28 -2.10
CA PRO A 29 -10.82 -4.20 -1.66
C PRO A 29 -10.18 -3.54 -0.44
N THR A 30 -9.83 -2.26 -0.56
CA THR A 30 -9.11 -1.48 0.45
C THR A 30 -9.80 -0.14 0.70
N LYS A 31 -9.43 0.55 1.77
CA LYS A 31 -9.96 1.88 2.11
C LYS A 31 -8.83 2.87 2.31
N VAL A 32 -8.96 4.10 1.82
CA VAL A 32 -7.97 5.15 2.06
C VAL A 32 -7.92 5.50 3.55
N ALA A 33 -6.74 5.33 4.16
CA ALA A 33 -6.51 5.55 5.59
C ALA A 33 -5.69 6.82 5.86
N TRP A 34 -4.77 7.18 4.96
CA TRP A 34 -4.02 8.43 5.03
C TRP A 34 -3.65 8.94 3.63
N ILE A 35 -3.42 10.25 3.54
CA ILE A 35 -3.03 10.92 2.30
C ILE A 35 -1.80 11.77 2.58
N ASN A 36 -0.73 11.56 1.81
CA ASN A 36 0.42 12.47 1.79
C ASN A 36 0.35 13.32 0.50
N PRO A 37 -0.12 14.58 0.57
CA PRO A 37 -0.36 15.40 -0.61
C PRO A 37 0.93 15.96 -1.23
N ALA A 38 2.02 16.04 -0.46
CA ALA A 38 3.27 16.68 -0.87
C ALA A 38 4.42 15.66 -0.90
N ARG A 39 5.31 15.81 -1.89
CA ARG A 39 6.58 15.11 -1.91
C ARG A 39 7.58 15.89 -1.08
N THR A 40 8.15 15.25 -0.06
CA THR A 40 9.32 15.77 0.67
C THR A 40 10.56 14.98 0.24
N SER A 41 11.75 15.41 0.67
CA SER A 41 13.00 14.66 0.43
C SER A 41 12.98 13.26 1.03
N SER A 42 12.22 13.07 2.12
CA SER A 42 12.12 11.82 2.87
C SER A 42 10.86 11.00 2.58
N LYS A 43 9.77 11.61 2.07
CA LYS A 43 8.50 10.92 1.85
C LYS A 43 7.87 11.28 0.49
N PRO A 44 7.60 10.30 -0.39
CA PRO A 44 6.94 10.57 -1.66
C PRO A 44 5.46 10.95 -1.44
N LYS A 45 4.91 11.75 -2.37
CA LYS A 45 3.46 11.97 -2.46
C LYS A 45 2.77 10.62 -2.69
N GLY A 46 1.71 10.33 -1.95
CA GLY A 46 1.02 9.05 -2.04
C GLY A 46 -0.20 8.93 -1.13
N VAL A 47 -0.79 7.75 -1.12
CA VAL A 47 -1.92 7.39 -0.26
C VAL A 47 -1.63 6.08 0.46
N GLY A 48 -2.07 5.99 1.70
CA GLY A 48 -2.09 4.75 2.47
C GLY A 48 -3.43 4.07 2.36
N LEU A 49 -3.42 2.79 2.05
CA LEU A 49 -4.60 1.96 1.93
C LEU A 49 -4.66 0.96 3.09
N ALA A 50 -5.74 0.97 3.84
CA ALA A 50 -6.04 -0.02 4.85
C ALA A 50 -6.67 -1.26 4.21
N PHE A 51 -6.14 -2.42 4.57
CA PHE A 51 -6.70 -3.71 4.21
C PHE A 51 -8.04 -3.93 4.91
N THR A 52 -9.01 -4.46 4.15
CA THR A 52 -10.32 -4.87 4.69
C THR A 52 -10.26 -6.31 5.21
N LYS A 53 -11.39 -6.83 5.69
CA LYS A 53 -11.54 -8.23 6.16
C LYS A 53 -11.64 -9.25 5.02
N HIS A 54 -11.40 -8.84 3.77
CA HIS A 54 -11.45 -9.74 2.62
C HIS A 54 -10.32 -10.78 2.67
N GLU A 55 -10.58 -12.01 2.20
CA GLU A 55 -9.60 -13.10 2.28
C GLU A 55 -8.28 -12.79 1.57
N ASN A 56 -8.32 -12.15 0.39
CA ASN A 56 -7.10 -11.75 -0.32
C ASN A 56 -6.27 -10.74 0.48
N CYS A 57 -6.92 -9.85 1.24
CA CYS A 57 -6.22 -8.88 2.07
C CYS A 57 -5.51 -9.57 3.23
N LEU A 58 -6.14 -10.57 3.84
CA LEU A 58 -5.52 -11.38 4.90
C LEU A 58 -4.34 -12.19 4.34
N LYS A 59 -4.53 -12.88 3.20
CA LYS A 59 -3.46 -13.63 2.52
C LYS A 59 -2.25 -12.73 2.19
N VAL A 60 -2.49 -11.54 1.65
CA VAL A 60 -1.43 -10.58 1.33
C VAL A 60 -0.75 -10.05 2.59
N LYS A 61 -1.51 -9.76 3.65
CA LYS A 61 -0.95 -9.35 4.94
C LYS A 61 0.02 -10.41 5.46
N ASP A 62 -0.42 -11.67 5.53
CA ASP A 62 0.40 -12.78 6.04
C ASP A 62 1.66 -12.97 5.18
N GLN A 63 1.53 -12.87 3.85
CA GLN A 63 2.69 -12.91 2.93
C GLN A 63 3.68 -11.78 3.20
N ILE A 64 3.21 -10.54 3.35
CA ILE A 64 4.08 -9.39 3.66
C ILE A 64 4.79 -9.60 5.01
N GLU A 65 4.08 -10.07 6.04
CA GLU A 65 4.66 -10.31 7.36
C GLU A 65 5.74 -11.40 7.34
N VAL A 66 5.52 -12.49 6.60
CA VAL A 66 6.52 -13.56 6.42
C VAL A 66 7.77 -13.04 5.70
N GLU A 67 7.60 -12.33 4.59
CA GLU A 67 8.73 -11.80 3.80
C GLU A 67 9.52 -10.73 4.56
N LEU A 68 8.83 -9.84 5.30
CA LEU A 68 9.49 -8.85 6.14
C LEU A 68 10.23 -9.51 7.32
N GLY A 69 9.67 -10.58 7.90
CA GLY A 69 10.35 -11.37 8.93
C GLY A 69 11.69 -11.94 8.46
N ASN A 70 11.77 -12.40 7.22
CA ASN A 70 13.01 -12.93 6.62
C ASN A 70 14.06 -11.85 6.32
N THR A 71 13.66 -10.57 6.28
CA THR A 71 14.53 -9.44 5.92
C THR A 71 14.90 -8.56 7.10
N ILE A 72 14.63 -9.02 8.34
CA ILE A 72 15.06 -8.36 9.57
C ILE A 72 16.58 -8.17 9.55
N GLY A 73 17.04 -6.92 9.58
CA GLY A 73 18.46 -6.54 9.45
C GLY A 73 18.88 -6.09 8.04
N GLY A 74 17.96 -6.02 7.09
CA GLY A 74 18.23 -5.49 5.75
C GLY A 74 18.62 -4.00 5.75
N SER A 75 19.59 -3.63 4.91
CA SER A 75 20.08 -2.25 4.78
C SER A 75 19.21 -1.35 3.90
N ARG A 76 18.16 -1.90 3.27
CA ARG A 76 17.23 -1.12 2.44
C ARG A 76 16.34 -0.25 3.33
N PRO A 77 16.22 1.05 3.04
CA PRO A 77 15.33 1.93 3.79
C PRO A 77 13.88 1.47 3.61
N THR A 78 13.17 1.33 4.73
CA THR A 78 11.73 1.07 4.76
C THR A 78 11.03 2.33 5.21
N PHE A 79 9.95 2.72 4.52
CA PHE A 79 9.12 3.88 4.89
C PHE A 79 8.03 3.47 5.89
N THR A 80 8.39 2.68 6.90
CA THR A 80 7.45 2.06 7.84
C THR A 80 7.00 2.99 8.98
N MET A 81 7.47 4.25 9.05
CA MET A 81 7.02 5.27 10.02
C MET A 81 7.00 6.69 9.42
#